data_AF-A0A1I5EUW7-F1
#
_entry.id   AF-A0A1I5EUW7-F1
#
_cell.length_a   1.000
_cell.length_b   1.000
_cell.length_c   1.000
_cell.angle_alpha   90.00
_cell.angle_beta   90.00
_cell.angle_gamma   90.00
#
_symmetry.space_group_name_H-M   'P 1'
#
loop_
_entity.id
_entity.type
_entity.pdbx_description
1 polymer ?
#
loop_
_entity_poly.entity_id
_entity_poly.type
_entity_poly.pdbx_seq_one_letter_code
_entity_poly.pdbx_strand_id
1 'polypeptide(L)'
;MTKFRTKALVPGIALGALLPLLAACQTTSCTGDARYDDYWCARSNLNNGVYQQQTNQLQSIASHRQYQAANAQANMYDEKANLSARQAELNRLRAALAQRQQQLSSARANNGTAEQISRLEADVAALRAQVETLMQTQ
;
A
#
# COMPACT_ATOMS: atom_id res chain seq x y z
N MET A 1 -48.26 -57.62 25.71
CA MET A 1 -48.33 -59.10 25.81
C MET A 1 -49.16 -59.58 24.61
N THR A 2 -48.75 -60.43 23.67
CA THR A 2 -47.58 -61.30 23.49
C THR A 2 -47.53 -61.70 22.01
N LYS A 3 -46.31 -61.87 21.48
CA LYS A 3 -45.91 -62.33 20.13
C LYS A 3 -46.38 -63.76 19.80
N PHE A 4 -46.51 -64.11 18.51
CA PHE A 4 -45.97 -65.36 17.87
C PHE A 4 -46.06 -65.19 16.33
N ARG A 5 -44.95 -64.87 15.62
CA ARG A 5 -43.93 -65.75 14.98
C ARG A 5 -44.46 -66.77 13.97
N THR A 6 -44.21 -66.51 12.67
CA THR A 6 -44.13 -67.57 11.65
C THR A 6 -42.92 -67.36 10.73
N LYS A 7 -41.92 -68.20 11.02
CA LYS A 7 -40.92 -68.89 10.18
C LYS A 7 -40.45 -68.26 8.85
N ALA A 8 -39.12 -68.17 8.80
CA ALA A 8 -38.28 -68.03 7.62
C ALA A 8 -38.53 -69.12 6.57
N LEU A 9 -38.44 -68.72 5.30
CA LEU A 9 -38.03 -69.57 4.19
C LEU A 9 -37.11 -68.72 3.28
N VAL A 10 -35.84 -69.14 3.20
CA VAL A 10 -34.81 -68.74 2.20
C VAL A 10 -34.76 -69.97 1.26
N PRO A 11 -34.65 -69.89 -0.09
CA PRO A 11 -33.59 -69.16 -0.79
C PRO A 11 -33.95 -68.54 -2.16
N GLY A 12 -33.32 -67.42 -2.50
CA GLY A 12 -33.37 -66.85 -3.84
C GLY A 12 -32.10 -66.07 -4.11
N ILE A 13 -31.05 -66.78 -4.52
CA ILE A 13 -29.83 -66.17 -5.06
C ILE A 13 -30.21 -65.57 -6.42
N ALA A 14 -30.43 -64.26 -6.44
CA ALA A 14 -30.38 -63.49 -7.68
C ALA A 14 -29.20 -62.53 -7.57
N LEU A 15 -28.12 -62.93 -8.25
CA LEU A 15 -27.04 -62.06 -8.69
C LEU A 15 -27.61 -60.77 -9.27
N GLY A 16 -27.41 -59.67 -8.55
CA GLY A 16 -27.78 -58.32 -8.96
C GLY A 16 -26.93 -57.28 -8.23
N ALA A 17 -25.69 -57.63 -7.89
CA ALA A 17 -24.68 -56.64 -7.60
C ALA A 17 -24.31 -55.98 -8.93
N LEU A 18 -24.77 -54.75 -9.14
CA LEU A 18 -24.11 -53.69 -9.91
C LEU A 18 -25.08 -52.51 -10.00
N LEU A 19 -24.74 -51.45 -9.25
CA LEU A 19 -24.99 -50.01 -9.51
C LEU A 19 -25.52 -49.26 -8.27
N PRO A 20 -24.60 -48.79 -7.42
CA PRO A 20 -24.67 -47.43 -6.92
C PRO A 20 -23.37 -46.70 -7.31
N LEU A 21 -23.14 -46.48 -8.61
CA LEU A 21 -21.92 -45.81 -9.10
C LEU A 21 -22.17 -44.68 -10.11
N LEU A 22 -23.38 -44.11 -10.18
CA LEU A 22 -23.68 -43.00 -11.10
C LEU A 22 -24.26 -41.75 -10.44
N ALA A 23 -24.26 -41.68 -9.11
CA ALA A 23 -24.47 -40.43 -8.38
C ALA A 23 -23.17 -39.99 -7.70
N ALA A 24 -22.06 -40.02 -8.43
CA ALA A 24 -21.06 -38.98 -8.22
C ALA A 24 -21.72 -37.69 -8.69
N CYS A 25 -22.51 -37.07 -7.80
CA CYS A 25 -22.87 -35.68 -7.91
C CYS A 25 -21.55 -34.95 -8.07
N GLN A 26 -21.22 -34.60 -9.31
CA GLN A 26 -20.17 -33.68 -9.68
C GLN A 26 -20.57 -32.34 -9.07
N THR A 27 -20.33 -32.17 -7.77
CA THR A 27 -20.20 -30.85 -7.17
C THR A 27 -18.84 -30.32 -7.60
N THR A 28 -18.58 -30.27 -8.91
CA THR A 28 -17.45 -29.51 -9.42
C THR A 28 -17.90 -28.06 -9.31
N SER A 29 -17.60 -27.44 -8.17
CA SER A 29 -17.80 -26.00 -8.01
C SER A 29 -16.90 -25.32 -9.03
N CYS A 30 -17.48 -24.80 -10.11
CA CYS A 30 -16.73 -24.05 -11.11
C CYS A 30 -16.10 -22.84 -10.42
N THR A 31 -14.78 -22.81 -10.38
CA THR A 31 -13.99 -21.78 -9.71
C THR A 31 -13.88 -20.52 -10.55
N GLY A 32 -14.12 -20.63 -11.86
CA GLY A 32 -13.89 -19.55 -12.80
C GLY A 32 -12.41 -19.37 -13.12
N ASP A 33 -11.55 -20.31 -12.73
CA ASP A 33 -10.14 -20.39 -13.14
C ASP A 33 -9.92 -21.61 -14.04
N ALA A 34 -9.53 -21.36 -15.29
CA ALA A 34 -9.35 -22.38 -16.33
C ALA A 34 -8.30 -23.44 -15.96
N ARG A 35 -7.43 -23.17 -14.97
CA ARG A 35 -6.41 -24.11 -14.49
C ARG A 35 -6.96 -25.18 -13.56
N TYR A 36 -8.06 -24.88 -12.88
CA TYR A 36 -8.66 -25.74 -11.85
C TYR A 36 -10.06 -26.24 -12.22
N ASP A 37 -10.70 -25.62 -13.21
CA ASP A 37 -12.00 -26.04 -13.72
C ASP A 37 -11.90 -27.34 -14.55
N ASP A 38 -12.86 -28.25 -14.35
CA ASP A 38 -13.01 -29.42 -15.22
C ASP A 38 -13.51 -29.01 -16.63
N TYR A 39 -13.57 -29.98 -17.55
CA TYR A 39 -13.98 -29.73 -18.93
C TYR A 39 -15.36 -29.03 -19.04
N TRP A 40 -16.33 -29.43 -18.22
CA TRP A 40 -17.69 -28.89 -18.28
C TRP A 40 -17.77 -27.46 -17.74
N CYS A 41 -17.09 -27.19 -16.62
CA CYS A 41 -16.94 -25.84 -16.08
C CYS A 41 -16.19 -24.91 -17.04
N ALA A 42 -15.07 -25.37 -17.62
CA ALA A 42 -14.29 -24.59 -18.56
C ALA A 42 -15.09 -24.20 -19.80
N ARG A 43 -15.84 -25.14 -20.37
CA ARG A 43 -16.74 -24.89 -21.51
C ARG A 43 -17.83 -23.89 -21.16
N SER A 44 -18.46 -24.05 -20.00
CA SER A 44 -19.49 -23.12 -19.51
C SER A 44 -18.93 -21.71 -19.29
N ASN A 45 -17.79 -21.58 -18.64
CA ASN A 45 -17.14 -20.30 -18.33
C ASN A 45 -16.62 -19.58 -19.59
N LEU A 46 -16.16 -20.32 -20.61
CA LEU A 46 -15.84 -19.77 -21.92
C LEU A 46 -17.08 -19.20 -22.60
N ASN A 47 -18.18 -19.97 -22.63
CA ASN A 47 -19.43 -19.52 -23.26
C ASN A 47 -20.07 -18.33 -22.53
N ASN A 48 -19.95 -18.29 -21.21
CA ASN A 48 -20.47 -17.20 -20.38
C ASN A 48 -19.49 -16.02 -20.25
N GLY A 49 -18.33 -16.06 -20.90
CA GLY A 49 -17.34 -14.97 -20.91
C GLY A 49 -16.62 -14.72 -19.57
N VAL A 50 -16.71 -15.63 -18.60
CA VAL A 50 -16.16 -15.46 -17.25
C VAL A 50 -14.65 -15.22 -17.28
N TYR A 51 -13.91 -16.01 -18.05
CA TYR A 51 -12.46 -15.84 -18.18
C TYR A 51 -12.06 -14.51 -18.83
N GLN A 52 -12.85 -14.02 -19.79
CA GLN A 52 -12.61 -12.74 -20.43
C GLN A 52 -12.81 -11.60 -19.43
N GLN A 53 -13.89 -11.64 -18.65
CA GLN A 53 -14.16 -10.64 -17.61
C GLN A 53 -13.06 -10.61 -16.55
N GLN A 54 -12.64 -11.77 -16.05
CA GLN A 54 -11.55 -11.85 -15.07
C GLN A 54 -10.22 -11.35 -15.64
N THR A 55 -9.91 -11.68 -16.89
CA THR A 55 -8.70 -11.19 -17.57
C THR A 55 -8.72 -9.66 -17.69
N ASN A 56 -9.85 -9.08 -18.10
CA ASN A 56 -10.01 -7.63 -18.17
C ASN A 56 -9.87 -6.97 -16.79
N GLN A 57 -10.43 -7.60 -15.75
CA GLN A 57 -10.31 -7.12 -14.37
C GLN A 57 -8.85 -7.15 -13.89
N LEU A 58 -8.14 -8.27 -14.11
CA LEU A 58 -6.74 -8.38 -13.74
C LEU A 58 -5.86 -7.38 -14.50
N GLN A 59 -6.14 -7.17 -15.79
CA GLN A 59 -5.46 -6.16 -16.59
C GLN A 59 -5.70 -4.75 -16.05
N SER A 60 -6.95 -4.41 -15.71
CA SER A 60 -7.29 -3.13 -15.09
C SER A 60 -6.57 -2.93 -13.75
N ILE A 61 -6.56 -3.95 -12.88
CA ILE A 61 -5.83 -3.92 -11.60
C ILE A 61 -4.33 -3.75 -11.82
N ALA A 62 -3.75 -4.46 -12.79
CA ALA A 62 -2.33 -4.36 -13.13
C ALA A 62 -1.98 -2.94 -13.60
N SER A 63 -2.76 -2.36 -14.52
CA SER A 63 -2.58 -0.98 -14.99
C SER A 63 -2.73 0.03 -13.85
N HIS A 64 -3.71 -0.17 -12.97
CA HIS A 64 -3.90 0.72 -11.83
C HIS A 64 -2.73 0.66 -10.84
N ARG A 65 -2.22 -0.54 -10.55
CA ARG A 65 -1.03 -0.71 -9.69
C ARG A 65 0.22 -0.09 -10.32
N GLN A 66 0.39 -0.20 -11.64
CA GLN A 66 1.49 0.47 -12.34
C GLN A 66 1.40 1.99 -12.19
N TYR A 67 0.21 2.56 -12.36
CA TYR A 67 -0.03 3.98 -12.17
C TYR A 67 0.22 4.42 -10.72
N GLN A 68 -0.28 3.67 -9.73
CA GLN A 68 -0.02 3.95 -8.32
C GLN A 68 1.48 3.88 -7.99
N ALA A 69 2.21 2.90 -8.52
CA ALA A 69 3.65 2.78 -8.31
C ALA A 69 4.42 3.96 -8.93
N ALA A 70 4.06 4.38 -10.14
CA ALA A 70 4.67 5.54 -10.79
C ALA A 70 4.41 6.83 -9.99
N ASN A 71 3.18 7.04 -9.50
CA ASN A 71 2.85 8.19 -8.68
C ASN A 71 3.57 8.16 -7.33
N ALA A 72 3.68 7.00 -6.68
CA ALA A 72 4.43 6.86 -5.45
C ALA A 72 5.91 7.21 -5.66
N GLN A 73 6.50 6.78 -6.78
CA GLN A 73 7.88 7.15 -7.13
C GLN A 73 8.01 8.67 -7.34
N ALA A 74 7.10 9.29 -8.08
CA ALA A 74 7.11 10.74 -8.30
C ALA A 74 7.02 11.52 -6.98
N ASN A 75 6.08 11.15 -6.10
CA ASN A 75 5.92 11.77 -4.78
C ASN A 75 7.21 11.65 -3.94
N MET A 76 7.90 10.51 -4.01
CA MET A 76 9.18 10.33 -3.31
C MET A 76 10.29 11.23 -3.84
N TYR A 77 10.34 11.46 -5.15
CA TYR A 77 11.30 12.41 -5.73
C TYR A 77 11.00 13.85 -5.30
N ASP A 78 9.73 14.24 -5.30
CA ASP A 78 9.30 15.57 -4.88
C ASP A 78 9.59 15.82 -3.39
N GLU A 79 9.30 14.84 -2.53
CA GLU A 79 9.61 14.92 -1.11
C GLU A 79 11.12 15.04 -0.87
N LYS A 80 11.93 14.24 -1.56
CA LYS A 80 13.39 14.33 -1.50
C LYS A 80 13.91 15.69 -1.96
N ALA A 81 13.34 16.25 -3.02
CA ALA A 81 13.69 17.58 -3.50
C ALA A 81 13.33 18.66 -2.47
N ASN A 82 12.15 18.56 -1.85
CA ASN A 82 11.69 19.47 -0.79
C ASN A 82 12.59 19.40 0.45
N LEU A 83 12.97 18.20 0.90
CA LEU A 83 13.90 18.02 2.00
C LEU A 83 15.27 18.63 1.70
N SER A 84 15.79 18.41 0.49
CA SER A 84 17.06 19.00 0.04
C SER A 84 17.00 20.53 0.04
N ALA A 85 15.92 21.11 -0.49
CA ALA A 85 15.72 22.56 -0.51
C ALA A 85 15.64 23.16 0.90
N ARG A 86 14.90 22.51 1.82
CA ARG A 86 14.82 22.92 3.23
C ARG A 86 16.18 22.84 3.93
N GLN A 87 16.95 21.78 3.68
CA GLN A 87 18.28 21.64 4.25
C GLN A 87 19.25 22.72 3.73
N ALA A 88 19.18 23.06 2.44
CA ALA A 88 19.94 24.16 1.87
C ALA A 88 19.58 25.49 2.54
N GLU A 89 18.29 25.72 2.80
CA GLU A 89 17.81 26.94 3.46
C GLU A 89 18.27 27.02 4.92
N LEU A 90 18.19 25.92 5.68
CA LEU A 90 18.76 25.84 7.03
C LEU A 90 20.26 26.18 7.04
N ASN A 91 21.01 25.68 6.07
CA ASN A 91 22.44 25.95 5.97
C ASN A 91 22.71 27.45 5.67
N ARG A 92 21.92 28.07 4.79
CA ARG A 92 22.01 29.51 4.50
C ARG A 92 21.69 30.35 5.73
N LEU A 93 20.60 30.05 6.44
CA LEU A 93 20.21 30.76 7.65
C LEU A 93 21.26 30.63 8.75
N ARG A 94 21.85 29.44 8.93
CA ARG A 94 22.96 29.22 9.88
C ARG A 94 24.21 30.02 9.51
N ALA A 95 24.57 30.08 8.23
CA ALA A 95 25.69 30.88 7.77
C ALA A 95 25.45 32.38 7.99
N ALA A 96 24.25 32.87 7.65
CA ALA A 96 23.85 34.26 7.88
C ALA A 96 23.89 34.61 9.39
N LEU A 97 23.40 33.70 10.24
CA LEU A 97 23.43 33.87 11.69
C LEU A 97 24.87 33.97 12.22
N ALA A 98 25.77 33.09 11.76
CA ALA A 98 27.17 33.12 12.15
C ALA A 98 27.84 34.44 11.72
N GLN A 99 27.58 34.88 10.49
CA GLN A 99 28.09 36.17 9.98
C GLN A 99 27.58 37.35 10.80
N ARG A 100 26.28 37.40 11.15
CA ARG A 100 25.70 38.48 11.96
C ARG A 100 26.25 38.47 13.39
N GLN A 101 26.45 37.30 13.99
CA GLN A 101 27.08 37.17 15.30
C GLN A 101 28.53 37.69 15.28
N GLN A 102 29.28 37.39 14.22
CA GLN A 102 30.62 37.91 14.04
C GLN A 102 30.61 39.45 13.91
N GLN A 103 29.72 39.99 13.08
CA GLN A 103 29.56 41.44 12.93
C GLN A 103 29.19 42.14 14.24
N LEU A 104 28.31 41.53 15.04
CA LEU A 104 27.94 42.03 16.36
C LEU A 104 29.15 42.04 17.31
N SER A 105 29.92 40.95 17.34
CA SER A 105 31.15 40.86 18.13
C SER A 105 32.16 41.95 17.70
N SER A 106 32.38 42.11 16.40
CA SER A 106 33.26 43.15 15.87
C SER A 106 32.76 44.57 16.15
N ALA A 107 31.45 44.81 16.08
CA ALA A 107 30.87 46.12 16.41
C ALA A 107 31.08 46.45 17.89
N ARG A 108 30.89 45.48 18.80
CA ARG A 108 31.15 45.66 20.23
C ARG A 108 32.63 45.91 20.53
N ALA A 109 33.53 45.22 19.82
CA ALA A 109 34.98 45.38 20.01
C ALA A 109 35.53 46.72 19.49
N ASN A 110 34.91 47.29 18.44
CA ASN A 110 35.41 48.48 17.74
C ASN A 110 34.61 49.76 18.07
N ASN A 111 34.02 49.86 19.27
CA ASN A 111 33.20 51.01 19.69
C ASN A 111 32.07 51.37 18.71
N GLY A 112 31.39 50.35 18.18
CA GLY A 112 30.20 50.51 17.34
C GLY A 112 29.12 51.31 18.08
N THR A 113 28.32 52.05 17.32
CA THR A 113 27.25 52.87 17.91
C THR A 113 26.19 51.99 18.58
N ALA A 114 25.53 52.52 19.62
CA ALA A 114 24.45 51.80 20.31
C ALA A 114 23.34 51.36 19.33
N GLU A 115 23.03 52.20 18.34
CA GLU A 115 22.05 51.89 17.31
C GLU A 115 22.51 50.75 16.38
N GLN A 116 23.78 50.74 15.96
CA GLN A 116 24.32 49.66 15.15
C GLN A 116 24.32 48.32 15.90
N ILE A 117 24.70 48.33 17.18
CA ILE A 117 24.69 47.12 18.03
C ILE A 117 23.25 46.62 18.21
N SER A 118 22.30 47.51 18.50
CA SER A 118 20.89 47.15 18.67
C SER A 118 20.27 46.55 17.39
N ARG A 119 20.57 47.10 16.21
CA ARG A 119 20.12 46.53 14.93
C ARG A 119 20.70 45.13 14.71
N LEU A 120 21.98 44.93 14.97
CA LEU A 120 22.64 43.62 14.82
C LEU A 120 22.10 42.58 15.82
N GLU A 121 21.78 42.99 17.04
CA GLU A 121 21.12 42.12 18.02
C GLU A 121 19.72 41.70 17.56
N ALA A 122 18.94 42.63 17.02
CA ALA A 122 17.63 42.34 16.45
C ALA A 122 17.73 41.37 15.26
N ASP A 123 18.69 41.57 14.35
CA ASP A 123 18.94 40.68 13.21
C ASP A 123 19.31 39.26 13.67
N VAL A 124 20.17 39.14 14.69
CA VAL A 124 20.54 37.83 15.27
C VAL A 124 19.34 37.15 15.89
N ALA A 125 18.49 37.89 16.61
CA ALA A 125 17.28 37.34 17.21
C ALA A 125 16.28 36.86 16.12
N ALA A 126 16.08 37.66 15.07
CA ALA A 126 15.20 37.31 13.96
C ALA A 126 15.68 36.06 13.20
N LEU A 127 16.98 35.96 12.93
CA LEU A 127 17.56 34.77 12.27
C LEU A 127 17.46 33.52 13.14
N ARG A 128 17.63 33.64 14.46
CA ARG A 128 17.43 32.50 15.39
C ARG A 128 15.99 32.00 15.35
N ALA A 129 15.02 32.91 15.40
CA ALA A 129 13.60 32.55 15.32
C ALA A 129 13.25 31.86 13.98
N GLN A 130 13.83 32.32 12.87
CA GLN A 130 13.64 31.69 11.56
C GLN A 130 14.21 30.26 11.51
N VAL A 131 15.41 30.04 12.06
CA VAL A 131 16.01 28.70 12.15
C VAL A 131 15.14 27.78 13.01
N GLU A 132 14.66 28.27 14.15
CA GLU A 132 13.80 27.50 15.05
C GLU A 132 12.47 27.12 14.38
N THR A 133 11.82 28.07 13.71
CA THR A 133 10.58 27.83 12.96
C THR A 133 10.78 26.77 11.88
N LEU A 134 11.86 26.88 11.10
CA LEU A 134 12.16 25.93 10.03
C LEU A 134 12.46 24.53 10.59
N MET A 135 13.08 24.44 11.77
CA MET A 135 13.31 23.17 12.46
C MET A 135 12.04 22.55 13.05
N GLN A 136 11.07 23.35 13.52
CA GLN A 136 9.79 22.87 14.06
C GLN A 136 8.81 22.37 12.97
N THR A 137 9.00 22.81 11.72
CA THR A 137 8.22 22.33 10.56
C THR A 137 8.73 21.01 9.95
N GLN A 138 9.59 20.29 10.68
CA GLN A 138 10.03 18.91 10.38
C GLN A 138 9.29 17.90 11.25
#